data_AF-A0A2V1CDG4-F1
#
_entry.id   AF-A0A2V1CDG4-F1
#
_cell.length_a   1.000
_cell.length_b   1.000
_cell.length_c   1.000
_cell.angle_alpha   90.00
_cell.angle_beta   90.00
_cell.angle_gamma   90.00
#
_symmetry.space_group_name_H-M   'P 1'
#
loop_
_entity.id
_entity.type
_entity.pdbx_description
1 polymer ?
#
loop_
_entity_poly.entity_id
_entity_poly.type
_entity_poly.pdbx_seq_one_letter_code
_entity_poly.pdbx_strand_id
1 'polypeptide(L)'
;DDWVPPPREPWMIEKERIKAKYPDGYKPLKKLSPDAMAGIRALHAQMPEYYTTAALSQEFEVSPESIRRILKSKWTPDSEEETDRQRRWFKRGESVWTRYSELGVKPPKKWRDLGIGN
;
A
#
# COMPACT_ATOMS: atom_id res chain seq x y z
N ASP A 1 31.12 30.27 -24.55
CA ASP A 1 29.85 29.52 -24.58
C ASP A 1 29.64 29.05 -23.16
N ASP A 2 29.08 29.94 -22.34
CA ASP A 2 29.23 29.92 -20.88
C ASP A 2 27.85 29.84 -20.23
N TRP A 3 27.11 28.78 -20.55
CA TRP A 3 25.82 28.51 -19.94
C TRP A 3 25.99 27.94 -18.54
N VAL A 4 25.54 28.68 -17.53
CA VAL A 4 25.46 28.21 -16.15
C VAL A 4 24.01 27.80 -15.86
N PRO A 5 23.74 26.52 -15.49
CA PRO A 5 22.40 26.10 -15.12
C PRO A 5 21.91 26.89 -13.90
N PRO A 6 20.61 27.23 -13.84
CA PRO A 6 20.04 27.84 -12.66
C PRO A 6 20.20 26.92 -11.43
N PRO A 7 20.33 27.50 -10.22
CA PRO A 7 20.44 26.72 -8.99
C PRO A 7 19.24 25.80 -8.82
N ARG A 8 19.46 24.61 -8.24
CA ARG A 8 18.38 23.65 -8.04
C ARG A 8 17.37 24.18 -7.03
N GLU A 9 16.11 24.24 -7.43
CA GLU A 9 14.98 24.50 -6.55
C GLU A 9 14.84 23.42 -5.45
N PRO A 10 14.29 23.78 -4.27
CA PRO A 10 14.18 22.87 -3.13
C PRO A 10 13.47 21.54 -3.42
N TRP A 11 12.43 21.53 -4.26
CA TRP A 11 11.69 20.30 -4.59
C TRP A 11 12.54 19.32 -5.41
N MET A 12 13.50 19.79 -6.22
CA MET A 12 14.41 18.94 -6.98
C MET A 12 15.38 18.21 -6.04
N ILE A 13 15.93 18.95 -5.08
CA ILE A 13 16.82 18.41 -4.04
C ILE A 13 16.07 17.35 -3.21
N GLU A 14 14.83 17.65 -2.82
CA GLU A 14 14.00 16.71 -2.06
C GLU A 14 13.67 15.45 -2.87
N LYS A 15 13.33 15.60 -4.16
CA LYS A 15 13.06 14.48 -5.05
C LYS A 15 14.29 13.57 -5.21
N GLU A 16 15.48 14.15 -5.34
CA GLU A 16 16.74 13.41 -5.40
C GLU A 16 17.02 12.70 -4.08
N ARG A 17 16.81 13.37 -2.94
CA ARG A 17 16.94 12.78 -1.60
C ARG A 17 16.03 11.57 -1.41
N ILE A 18 14.76 11.67 -1.81
CA ILE A 18 13.79 10.56 -1.75
C ILE A 18 14.24 9.41 -2.64
N LYS A 19 14.70 9.69 -3.86
CA LYS A 19 15.20 8.68 -4.80
C LYS A 19 16.44 7.95 -4.26
N ALA A 20 17.36 8.69 -3.63
CA ALA A 20 18.54 8.12 -2.99
C ALA A 20 18.15 7.24 -1.77
N LYS A 21 17.19 7.69 -0.96
CA LYS A 21 16.71 6.93 0.20
C LYS A 21 15.93 5.67 -0.18
N TYR A 22 15.21 5.71 -1.30
CA TYR A 22 14.36 4.61 -1.78
C TYR A 22 14.66 4.31 -3.25
N PRO A 23 15.81 3.67 -3.56
CA PRO A 23 16.24 3.40 -4.93
C PRO A 23 15.23 2.54 -5.70
N ASP A 24 14.63 1.54 -5.03
CA ASP A 24 13.56 0.69 -5.60
C ASP A 24 12.14 1.26 -5.40
N GLY A 25 12.05 2.53 -5.04
CA GLY A 25 10.80 3.22 -4.71
C GLY A 25 10.33 3.00 -3.27
N TYR A 26 9.40 3.86 -2.85
CA TYR A 26 8.82 3.82 -1.51
C TYR A 26 7.89 2.60 -1.35
N LYS A 27 8.31 1.64 -0.51
CA LYS A 27 7.58 0.38 -0.24
C LYS A 27 7.06 0.38 1.21
N PRO A 28 5.85 0.91 1.49
CA PRO A 28 5.32 0.94 2.85
C PRO A 28 5.06 -0.48 3.38
N LEU A 29 5.39 -0.67 4.67
CA LEU A 29 5.27 -1.95 5.37
C LEU A 29 3.80 -2.31 5.62
N LYS A 30 3.04 -1.38 6.23
CA LYS A 30 1.61 -1.51 6.49
C LYS A 30 0.81 -0.93 5.30
N LYS A 31 0.38 -1.80 4.38
CA LYS A 31 -0.58 -1.45 3.32
C LYS A 31 -1.86 -2.23 3.54
N LEU A 32 -3.01 -1.60 3.28
CA LEU A 32 -4.29 -2.29 3.17
C LEU A 32 -4.37 -2.99 1.81
N SER A 33 -4.97 -4.19 1.80
CA SER A 33 -5.32 -4.86 0.55
C SER A 33 -6.43 -4.11 -0.17
N PRO A 34 -6.57 -4.27 -1.51
CA PRO A 34 -7.71 -3.73 -2.24
C PRO A 34 -9.04 -4.16 -1.61
N ASP A 35 -9.17 -5.43 -1.25
CA ASP A 35 -10.36 -5.99 -0.58
C ASP A 35 -10.63 -5.35 0.78
N ALA A 36 -9.60 -5.11 1.60
CA ALA A 36 -9.78 -4.47 2.91
C ALA A 36 -10.30 -3.04 2.76
N MET A 37 -9.82 -2.28 1.76
CA MET A 37 -10.35 -0.95 1.47
C MET A 37 -11.81 -0.99 0.99
N ALA A 38 -12.18 -1.98 0.17
CA ALA A 38 -13.56 -2.17 -0.25
C ALA A 38 -14.46 -2.56 0.94
N GLY A 39 -13.99 -3.47 1.81
CA GLY A 39 -14.67 -3.88 3.03
C GLY A 39 -14.90 -2.72 3.99
N ILE A 40 -13.90 -1.85 4.21
CA ILE A 40 -14.03 -0.64 5.03
C ILE A 40 -15.18 0.24 4.52
N ARG A 41 -15.27 0.44 3.20
CA ARG A 41 -16.35 1.23 2.60
C ARG A 41 -17.71 0.56 2.77
N ALA A 42 -17.78 -0.74 2.53
CA ALA A 42 -19.02 -1.51 2.65
C ALA A 42 -19.56 -1.49 4.09
N LEU A 43 -18.69 -1.72 5.09
CA LEU A 43 -19.05 -1.67 6.51
C LEU A 43 -19.58 -0.29 6.90
N HIS A 44 -18.84 0.77 6.57
CA HIS A 44 -19.26 2.13 6.91
C HIS A 44 -20.57 2.54 6.21
N ALA A 45 -20.78 2.09 4.96
CA ALA A 45 -22.02 2.37 4.23
C ALA A 45 -23.25 1.66 4.83
N GLN A 46 -23.07 0.46 5.38
CA GLN A 46 -24.15 -0.32 5.98
C GLN A 46 -24.52 0.19 7.37
N MET A 47 -23.53 0.46 8.23
CA MET A 47 -23.73 0.83 9.63
C MET A 47 -22.78 1.96 10.04
N PRO A 48 -23.03 3.20 9.59
CA PRO A 48 -22.10 4.32 9.83
C PRO A 48 -21.97 4.70 11.31
N GLU A 49 -23.03 4.50 12.10
CA GLU A 49 -23.07 4.77 13.54
C GLU A 49 -22.12 3.87 14.34
N TYR A 50 -21.98 2.60 13.92
CA TYR A 50 -21.13 1.61 14.58
C TYR A 50 -19.72 1.63 14.00
N TYR A 51 -19.61 1.65 12.67
CA TYR A 51 -18.33 1.69 11.96
C TYR A 51 -17.87 3.13 11.74
N THR A 52 -17.67 3.85 12.83
CA THR A 52 -17.12 5.20 12.80
C THR A 52 -15.67 5.20 12.31
N THR A 53 -15.16 6.36 11.92
CA THR A 53 -13.74 6.49 11.51
C THR A 53 -12.77 6.06 12.61
N ALA A 54 -13.13 6.26 13.88
CA ALA A 54 -12.32 5.87 15.02
C ALA A 54 -12.34 4.34 15.22
N ALA A 55 -13.52 3.72 15.15
CA ALA A 55 -13.67 2.27 15.26
C ALA A 55 -12.92 1.53 14.14
N LEU A 56 -13.09 1.96 12.89
CA LEU A 56 -12.39 1.38 11.74
C LEU A 56 -10.87 1.57 11.80
N SER A 57 -10.43 2.71 12.34
CA SER A 57 -8.99 2.98 12.52
C SER A 57 -8.35 2.01 13.51
N GLN A 58 -9.04 1.71 14.60
CA GLN A 58 -8.59 0.76 15.62
C GLN A 58 -8.57 -0.67 15.05
N GLU A 59 -9.67 -1.11 14.43
CA GLU A 59 -9.80 -2.48 13.91
C GLU A 59 -8.77 -2.79 12.82
N PHE A 60 -8.54 -1.86 11.89
CA PHE A 60 -7.62 -2.07 10.76
C PHE A 60 -6.19 -1.60 11.06
N GLU A 61 -5.91 -1.13 12.29
CA GLU A 61 -4.62 -0.57 12.71
C GLU A 61 -4.01 0.47 11.74
N VAL A 62 -4.87 1.31 11.16
CA VAL A 62 -4.46 2.38 10.25
C VAL A 62 -4.86 3.73 10.83
N SER A 63 -4.17 4.79 10.42
CA SER A 63 -4.47 6.12 10.96
C SER A 63 -5.92 6.55 10.64
N PRO A 64 -6.58 7.32 11.53
CA PRO A 64 -7.93 7.84 11.26
C PRO A 64 -8.00 8.67 9.98
N GLU A 65 -6.91 9.36 9.63
CA GLU A 65 -6.79 10.14 8.39
C GLU A 65 -6.76 9.23 7.14
N SER A 66 -6.12 8.06 7.23
CA SER A 66 -6.17 7.06 6.15
C SER A 66 -7.60 6.56 5.94
N ILE A 67 -8.33 6.26 7.02
CA ILE A 67 -9.74 5.86 6.96
C ILE A 67 -10.59 6.97 6.32
N ARG A 68 -10.44 8.22 6.77
CA ARG A 68 -11.15 9.37 6.18
C ARG A 68 -10.90 9.49 4.68
N ARG A 69 -9.66 9.30 4.22
CA ARG A 69 -9.31 9.35 2.79
C ARG A 69 -9.94 8.21 2.00
N ILE A 70 -9.97 6.99 2.56
CA ILE A 70 -10.61 5.83 1.95
C ILE A 70 -12.11 6.09 1.76
N LEU A 71 -12.77 6.61 2.80
CA LEU A 71 -14.22 6.91 2.79
C LEU A 71 -14.59 8.12 1.93
N LYS A 72 -13.72 9.15 1.87
CA LYS A 72 -13.95 10.36 1.06
C LYS A 72 -13.74 10.13 -0.44
N SER A 73 -12.86 9.21 -0.81
CA SER A 73 -12.55 8.94 -2.22
C SER A 73 -13.75 8.32 -2.93
N LYS A 74 -14.18 8.96 -4.01
CA LYS A 74 -15.26 8.49 -4.91
C LYS A 74 -14.75 7.59 -6.04
N TRP A 75 -13.44 7.51 -6.22
CA TRP A 75 -12.87 6.72 -7.30
C TRP A 75 -13.08 5.22 -7.05
N THR A 76 -13.61 4.55 -8.06
CA THR A 76 -13.84 3.10 -8.11
C THR A 76 -13.21 2.54 -9.37
N PRO A 77 -12.43 1.45 -9.27
CA PRO A 77 -11.82 0.82 -10.43
C PRO A 77 -12.86 0.15 -11.31
N ASP A 78 -12.55 0.03 -12.60
CA ASP A 78 -13.25 -0.91 -13.47
C ASP A 78 -12.82 -2.37 -13.20
N SER A 79 -13.40 -3.33 -13.93
CA SER A 79 -13.11 -4.75 -13.77
C SER A 79 -11.66 -5.13 -14.11
N GLU A 80 -11.08 -4.50 -15.12
CA GLU A 80 -9.71 -4.79 -15.56
C GLU A 80 -8.70 -4.19 -14.57
N GLU A 81 -8.93 -2.96 -14.15
CA GLU A 81 -8.15 -2.25 -13.13
C GLU A 81 -8.19 -2.98 -11.79
N GLU A 82 -9.35 -3.48 -11.36
CA GLU A 82 -9.44 -4.24 -10.11
C GLU A 82 -8.64 -5.54 -10.22
N THR A 83 -8.72 -6.24 -11.35
CA THR A 83 -7.90 -7.44 -11.60
C THR A 83 -6.40 -7.12 -11.56
N ASP A 84 -5.98 -6.01 -12.17
CA ASP A 84 -4.58 -5.57 -12.12
C ASP A 84 -4.15 -5.20 -10.68
N ARG A 85 -5.01 -4.54 -9.90
CA ARG A 85 -4.74 -4.19 -8.50
C ARG A 85 -4.55 -5.45 -7.65
N GLN A 86 -5.41 -6.45 -7.82
CA GLN A 86 -5.29 -7.74 -7.15
C GLN A 86 -3.99 -8.44 -7.55
N ARG A 87 -3.65 -8.44 -8.84
CA ARG A 87 -2.38 -8.99 -9.35
C ARG A 87 -1.16 -8.30 -8.72
N ARG A 88 -1.14 -6.96 -8.67
CA ARG A 88 -0.05 -6.20 -8.03
C ARG A 88 0.02 -6.45 -6.53
N TRP A 89 -1.12 -6.58 -5.85
CA TRP A 89 -1.17 -6.94 -4.44
C TRP A 89 -0.61 -8.35 -4.19
N PHE A 90 -0.97 -9.31 -5.03
CA PHE A 90 -0.46 -10.68 -4.97
C PHE A 90 1.06 -10.74 -5.16
N LYS A 91 1.60 -10.10 -6.21
CA LYS A 91 3.05 -10.00 -6.45
C LYS A 91 3.79 -9.33 -5.28
N ARG A 92 3.18 -8.32 -4.64
CA ARG A 92 3.73 -7.74 -3.41
C ARG A 92 3.78 -8.79 -2.30
N GLY A 93 2.72 -9.57 -2.12
CA GLY A 93 2.65 -10.66 -1.16
C GLY A 93 3.77 -11.68 -1.36
N GLU A 94 4.02 -12.09 -2.60
CA GLU A 94 5.14 -12.96 -2.95
C GLU A 94 6.47 -12.35 -2.50
N SER A 95 6.77 -11.12 -2.95
CA SER A 95 8.03 -10.43 -2.58
C SER A 95 8.21 -10.25 -1.07
N VAL A 96 7.14 -9.93 -0.34
CA VAL A 96 7.18 -9.78 1.12
C VAL A 96 7.49 -11.11 1.80
N TRP A 97 6.81 -12.18 1.40
CA TRP A 97 7.01 -13.50 2.02
C TRP A 97 8.31 -14.17 1.60
N THR A 98 8.80 -13.95 0.39
CA THR A 98 10.16 -14.35 -0.02
C THR A 98 11.20 -13.72 0.89
N ARG A 99 11.11 -12.40 1.10
CA ARG A 99 12.01 -11.70 2.03
C ARG A 99 11.91 -12.25 3.46
N TYR A 100 10.70 -12.54 3.94
CA TYR A 100 10.53 -13.11 5.28
C TYR A 100 11.05 -14.54 5.38
N SER A 101 10.92 -15.37 4.34
CA SER A 101 11.54 -16.70 4.32
C SER A 101 13.06 -16.64 4.32
N GLU A 102 13.66 -15.69 3.58
CA GLU A 102 15.12 -15.45 3.60
C GLU A 102 15.62 -15.07 5.00
N LEU A 103 14.76 -14.40 5.79
CA LEU A 103 15.03 -14.06 7.20
C LEU A 103 14.68 -15.20 8.17
N GLY A 104 14.32 -16.39 7.68
CA GLY A 104 14.04 -17.59 8.48
C GLY A 104 12.60 -17.71 8.98
N VAL A 105 11.68 -16.85 8.54
CA VAL A 105 10.26 -16.93 8.93
C VAL A 105 9.53 -17.91 8.01
N LYS A 106 8.85 -18.91 8.58
CA LYS A 106 8.05 -19.89 7.82
C LYS A 106 6.85 -19.22 7.14
N PRO A 107 6.73 -19.25 5.80
CA PRO A 107 5.58 -18.65 5.12
C PRO A 107 4.26 -19.41 5.37
N PRO A 108 3.10 -18.71 5.30
CA PRO A 108 1.78 -19.32 5.29
C PRO A 108 1.62 -20.36 4.18
N LYS A 109 0.70 -21.31 4.36
CA LYS A 109 0.44 -22.41 3.41
C LYS A 109 0.29 -21.92 1.97
N LYS A 110 -0.52 -20.88 1.75
CA LYS A 110 -0.74 -20.25 0.44
C LYS A 110 0.56 -19.94 -0.32
N TRP A 111 1.59 -19.46 0.38
CA TRP A 111 2.87 -19.08 -0.24
C TRP A 111 3.82 -20.25 -0.39
N ARG A 112 3.79 -21.21 0.54
CA ARG A 112 4.58 -22.45 0.44
C ARG A 112 4.12 -23.33 -0.73
N ASP A 113 2.82 -23.40 -0.98
CA ASP A 113 2.25 -24.11 -2.12
C ASP A 113 2.72 -23.51 -3.47
N LEU A 114 3.14 -22.23 -3.47
CA LEU A 114 3.72 -21.52 -4.61
C LEU A 114 5.26 -21.63 -4.66
N GLY A 115 5.88 -22.42 -3.78
CA GLY A 115 7.32 -22.64 -3.75
C GLY A 115 8.12 -21.63 -2.93
N ILE A 116 7.48 -20.70 -2.20
CA ILE A 116 8.19 -19.71 -1.38
C ILE A 116 8.60 -20.33 -0.04
N GLY A 117 9.90 -20.30 0.25
CA GLY A 117 10.47 -20.77 1.52
C GLY A 117 10.51 -22.30 1.69
N ASN A 118 10.47 -23.04 0.58
CA ASN A 118 10.85 -24.45 0.52
C ASN A 118 12.37 -24.60 0.34
#